data_AF-A0A7C0XQK1-F1
#
_entry.id   AF-A0A7C0XQK1-F1
#
_cell.length_a   1.000
_cell.length_b   1.000
_cell.length_c   1.000
_cell.angle_alpha   90.00
_cell.angle_beta   90.00
_cell.angle_gamma   90.00
#
_symmetry.space_group_name_H-M   'P 1'
#
loop_
_entity.id
_entity.type
_entity.pdbx_description
1 polymer ?
#
loop_
_entity_poly.entity_id
_entity_poly.type
_entity_poly.pdbx_seq_one_letter_code
_entity_poly.pdbx_strand_id
1 'polypeptide(L)'
;MPNYADLIASRGIAAIKFTFFYILEPLPFLYGLVQSIFFVIGFLSLVIKLRKKRNLEILTILIAVILFIFNILCFENLRVNILLMYQRTFLPLFFLMNVISAYGFKSVLDLKFGKALALVSCLVMLYLSISHHLALTRTHLYHLITEKDYENFLWIKHNTPRDIIAILNPWKAKAFPAIAERRVYSVMPFGPNEEALRKVKLTEEFFNMGCKNTKFLKENNISLVYTLGKCHNEDLIEVKRGIYILKGSKLWQLL
;
A
#
# COMPACT_ATOMS: atom_id res chain seq x y z
N MET A 1 12.69 3.05 -17.71
CA MET A 1 12.01 3.06 -19.03
C MET A 1 12.44 1.93 -20.00
N PRO A 2 13.62 1.26 -19.91
CA PRO A 2 13.99 0.21 -20.88
C PRO A 2 13.03 -0.99 -20.91
N ASN A 3 12.59 -1.47 -19.75
CA ASN A 3 11.77 -2.69 -19.63
C ASN A 3 10.33 -2.59 -20.19
N TYR A 4 9.92 -1.42 -20.68
CA TYR A 4 8.58 -1.19 -21.23
C TYR A 4 8.62 -0.67 -22.67
N ALA A 5 9.79 -0.54 -23.28
CA ALA A 5 9.94 -0.01 -24.64
C ALA A 5 9.18 -0.85 -25.67
N ASP A 6 9.30 -2.18 -25.58
CA ASP A 6 8.61 -3.12 -26.48
C ASP A 6 7.09 -3.12 -26.27
N LEU A 7 6.65 -2.89 -25.02
CA LEU A 7 5.22 -2.80 -24.68
C LEU A 7 4.61 -1.49 -25.21
N ILE A 8 5.36 -0.38 -25.16
CA ILE A 8 4.98 0.92 -25.70
C ILE A 8 4.95 0.88 -27.24
N ALA A 9 5.93 0.22 -27.87
CA ALA A 9 5.97 0.04 -29.32
C ALA A 9 4.78 -0.77 -29.85
N SER A 10 4.35 -1.80 -29.11
CA SER A 10 3.26 -2.69 -29.53
C SER A 10 1.85 -2.20 -29.19
N ARG A 11 1.66 -1.46 -28.09
CA ARG A 11 0.32 -1.01 -27.63
C ARG A 11 0.12 0.51 -27.63
N GLY A 12 1.11 1.30 -28.05
CA GLY A 12 1.03 2.76 -28.13
C GLY A 12 0.60 3.40 -26.80
N ILE A 13 -0.33 4.35 -26.85
CA ILE A 13 -0.86 5.07 -25.68
C ILE A 13 -1.55 4.13 -24.67
N ALA A 14 -2.04 2.96 -25.12
CA ALA A 14 -2.64 1.98 -24.22
C ALA A 14 -1.61 1.30 -23.29
N ALA A 15 -0.33 1.27 -23.67
CA ALA A 15 0.76 0.75 -22.82
C ALA A 15 1.05 1.64 -21.61
N ILE A 16 0.64 2.90 -21.67
CA ILE A 16 0.85 3.93 -20.65
C ILE A 16 -0.30 3.91 -19.62
N LYS A 17 -1.34 3.09 -19.85
CA LYS A 17 -2.44 2.90 -18.90
C LYS A 17 -2.05 1.92 -17.80
N PHE A 18 -1.54 2.44 -16.70
CA PHE A 18 -1.42 1.69 -15.44
C PHE A 18 -2.68 1.88 -14.60
N THR A 19 -3.60 0.92 -14.62
CA THR A 19 -4.87 0.94 -13.88
C THR A 19 -4.67 0.53 -12.41
N PHE A 20 -4.02 1.36 -11.61
CA PHE A 20 -4.00 1.15 -10.15
C PHE A 20 -5.29 1.69 -9.53
N PHE A 21 -6.09 0.82 -8.92
CA PHE A 21 -7.25 1.20 -8.13
C PHE A 21 -6.82 1.39 -6.67
N TYR A 22 -6.68 2.64 -6.24
CA TYR A 22 -6.60 3.00 -4.83
C TYR A 22 -7.63 4.11 -4.58
N ILE A 23 -8.41 3.98 -3.50
CA ILE A 23 -9.25 5.08 -3.01
C ILE A 23 -8.30 6.02 -2.29
N LEU A 24 -8.02 7.17 -2.88
CA LEU A 24 -7.16 8.17 -2.28
C LEU A 24 -7.99 9.18 -1.52
N GLU A 25 -7.54 9.49 -0.31
CA GLU A 25 -8.05 10.65 0.41
C GLU A 25 -7.63 11.93 -0.33
N PRO A 26 -8.44 13.00 -0.27
CA PRO A 26 -8.11 14.26 -0.91
C PRO A 26 -6.73 14.79 -0.47
N LEU A 27 -6.00 15.42 -1.39
CA LEU A 27 -4.62 15.90 -1.22
C LEU A 27 -4.34 16.64 0.12
N PRO A 28 -5.24 17.49 0.65
CA PRO A 28 -5.04 18.16 1.94
C PRO A 28 -4.99 17.22 3.15
N PHE A 29 -5.70 16.09 3.10
CA PHE A 29 -5.67 15.09 4.18
C PHE A 29 -4.36 14.30 4.16
N LEU A 30 -3.86 13.97 2.96
CA LEU A 30 -2.59 13.27 2.78
C LEU A 30 -1.37 14.13 3.15
N TYR A 31 -1.41 15.44 2.85
CA TYR A 31 -0.30 16.36 3.14
C TYR A 31 -0.37 16.96 4.55
N GLY A 32 -1.58 17.05 5.12
CA GLY A 32 -1.86 17.68 6.40
C GLY A 32 -2.51 19.05 6.24
N LEU A 33 -3.65 19.24 6.90
CA LEU A 33 -4.49 20.45 6.75
C LEU A 33 -3.74 21.73 7.12
N VAL A 34 -2.95 21.71 8.20
CA VAL A 34 -2.18 22.87 8.65
C VAL A 34 -1.11 23.24 7.62
N GLN A 35 -0.39 22.24 7.10
CA GLN A 35 0.63 22.41 6.07
C GLN A 35 0.01 22.93 4.76
N SER A 36 -1.17 22.44 4.39
CA SER A 36 -1.91 22.92 3.22
C SER A 36 -2.29 24.40 3.33
N ILE A 37 -2.71 24.88 4.50
CA ILE A 37 -3.02 26.31 4.71
C ILE A 37 -1.77 27.17 4.48
N PHE A 38 -0.64 26.81 5.09
CA PHE A 38 0.62 27.53 4.88
C PHE A 38 1.12 27.46 3.44
N PHE A 39 0.92 26.32 2.76
CA PHE A 39 1.21 26.17 1.35
C PHE A 39 0.39 27.16 0.49
N VAL A 40 -0.92 27.29 0.73
CA VAL A 40 -1.77 28.25 -0.02
C VAL A 40 -1.31 29.69 0.21
N ILE A 41 -1.04 30.07 1.47
CA ILE A 41 -0.52 31.40 1.81
C ILE A 41 0.83 31.65 1.13
N GLY A 42 1.73 30.66 1.14
CA GLY A 42 3.04 30.72 0.51
C GLY A 42 2.95 30.84 -1.00
N PHE A 43 2.07 30.07 -1.63
CA PHE A 43 1.81 30.10 -3.07
C PHE A 43 1.33 31.49 -3.50
N LEU A 44 0.33 32.05 -2.82
CA LEU A 44 -0.18 33.40 -3.08
C LEU A 44 0.91 34.47 -2.89
N SER A 45 1.69 34.36 -1.81
CA SER A 45 2.79 35.29 -1.52
C SER A 45 3.88 35.26 -2.61
N LEU A 46 4.21 34.07 -3.13
CA LEU A 46 5.16 33.91 -4.22
C LEU A 46 4.64 34.47 -5.55
N VAL A 47 3.35 34.27 -5.85
CA VAL A 47 2.70 34.85 -7.05
C VAL A 47 2.71 36.38 -6.99
N ILE A 48 2.39 36.98 -5.83
CA ILE A 48 2.46 38.44 -5.64
C ILE A 48 3.90 38.95 -5.84
N LYS A 49 4.88 38.24 -5.29
CA LYS A 49 6.30 38.58 -5.45
C LYS A 49 6.76 38.47 -6.90
N LEU A 50 6.34 37.43 -7.62
CA LEU A 50 6.63 37.23 -9.03
C LEU A 50 6.09 38.37 -9.90
N ARG A 51 4.89 38.88 -9.56
CA ARG A 51 4.30 40.04 -10.24
C ARG A 51 5.11 41.33 -10.04
N LYS A 52 5.75 41.50 -8.89
CA LYS A 52 6.60 42.67 -8.57
C LYS A 52 8.02 42.55 -9.14
N LYS A 53 8.60 41.34 -9.10
CA LYS A 53 9.96 41.08 -9.58
C LYS A 53 9.97 39.76 -10.31
N ARG A 54 10.29 39.82 -11.61
CA ARG A 54 10.35 38.64 -12.48
C ARG A 54 11.55 37.79 -12.04
N ASN A 55 11.28 36.68 -11.35
CA ASN A 55 12.28 35.67 -11.00
C ASN A 55 11.90 34.34 -11.66
N LEU A 56 12.77 33.84 -12.53
CA LEU A 56 12.57 32.60 -13.27
C LEU A 56 12.51 31.38 -12.35
N GLU A 57 13.27 31.36 -11.26
CA GLU A 57 13.30 30.24 -10.30
C GLU A 57 11.97 30.06 -9.56
N ILE A 58 11.34 31.17 -9.18
CA ILE A 58 10.03 31.14 -8.52
C ILE A 58 8.98 30.65 -9.52
N LEU A 59 9.07 31.10 -10.77
CA LEU A 59 8.16 30.68 -11.84
C LEU A 59 8.27 29.18 -12.12
N THR A 60 9.49 28.63 -12.20
CA THR A 60 9.69 27.19 -12.45
C THR A 60 9.14 26.33 -11.32
N ILE A 61 9.33 26.71 -10.06
CA ILE A 61 8.77 26.00 -8.91
C ILE A 61 7.24 26.00 -8.94
N LEU A 62 6.61 27.15 -9.21
CA LEU A 62 5.14 27.26 -9.27
C LEU A 62 4.57 26.42 -10.43
N ILE A 63 5.20 26.48 -11.60
CA ILE A 63 4.81 25.64 -12.76
C ILE A 63 4.97 24.16 -12.43
N ALA A 64 6.06 23.75 -11.80
CA ALA A 64 6.29 22.35 -11.43
C ALA A 64 5.20 21.82 -10.50
N VAL A 65 4.80 22.59 -9.48
CA VAL A 65 3.71 22.23 -8.57
C VAL A 65 2.38 22.11 -9.31
N ILE A 66 2.05 23.05 -10.20
CA ILE A 66 0.84 23.00 -11.03
C ILE A 66 0.85 21.75 -11.92
N LEU A 67 1.99 21.45 -12.56
CA LEU A 67 2.14 20.25 -13.41
C LEU A 67 1.93 18.96 -12.62
N PHE A 68 2.47 18.87 -11.40
CA PHE A 68 2.27 17.69 -10.54
C PHE A 68 0.82 17.55 -10.06
N ILE A 69 0.16 18.65 -9.66
CA ILE A 69 -1.27 18.63 -9.31
C ILE A 69 -2.12 18.25 -10.53
N PHE A 70 -1.82 18.79 -11.71
CA PHE A 70 -2.49 18.44 -12.95
C PHE A 70 -2.31 16.96 -13.30
N ASN A 71 -1.12 16.40 -13.09
CA ASN A 71 -0.87 14.98 -13.28
C ASN A 71 -1.75 14.11 -12.35
N ILE A 72 -1.91 14.52 -11.10
CA ILE A 72 -2.77 13.86 -10.11
C ILE A 72 -4.25 13.93 -10.53
N LEU A 73 -4.75 15.11 -10.90
CA LEU A 73 -6.14 15.29 -11.34
C LEU A 73 -6.46 14.53 -12.63
N CYS A 74 -5.52 14.48 -13.57
CA CYS A 74 -5.63 13.65 -14.77
C CYS A 74 -5.73 12.16 -14.40
N PHE A 75 -4.95 11.70 -13.43
CA PHE A 75 -5.02 10.32 -12.97
C PHE A 75 -6.37 10.00 -12.31
N GLU A 76 -6.89 10.86 -11.43
CA GLU A 76 -8.18 10.64 -10.77
C GLU A 76 -9.34 10.54 -11.77
N ASN A 77 -9.38 11.43 -12.77
CA ASN A 77 -10.48 11.51 -13.73
C ASN A 77 -10.34 10.50 -14.89
N LEU A 78 -9.14 10.34 -15.43
CA LEU A 78 -8.91 9.52 -16.64
C LEU A 78 -8.41 8.12 -16.32
N ARG A 79 -7.95 7.85 -15.08
CA ARG A 79 -7.30 6.60 -14.66
C ARG A 79 -6.09 6.22 -15.53
N VAL A 80 -5.42 7.20 -16.12
CA VAL A 80 -4.23 7.03 -16.98
C VAL A 80 -3.04 7.72 -16.32
N ASN A 81 -1.90 7.02 -16.25
CA ASN A 81 -0.63 7.57 -15.78
C ASN A 81 0.28 7.90 -16.97
N ILE A 82 0.32 9.16 -17.39
CA ILE A 82 0.97 9.54 -18.66
C ILE A 82 2.52 9.42 -18.62
N LEU A 83 3.17 9.59 -17.46
CA LEU A 83 4.64 9.74 -17.38
C LEU A 83 5.30 9.12 -16.14
N LEU A 84 4.70 9.28 -14.96
CA LEU A 84 5.25 8.79 -13.70
C LEU A 84 4.15 8.03 -12.94
N MET A 85 4.56 7.02 -12.18
CA MET A 85 3.67 6.28 -11.30
C MET A 85 3.11 7.27 -10.27
N TYR A 86 1.79 7.44 -10.21
CA TYR A 86 1.10 8.42 -9.36
C TYR A 86 1.62 8.52 -7.91
N GLN A 87 1.93 7.39 -7.26
CA GLN A 87 2.51 7.37 -5.91
C GLN A 87 3.90 8.05 -5.81
N ARG A 88 4.69 7.99 -6.89
CA ARG A 88 5.99 8.65 -7.00
C ARG A 88 5.86 10.14 -7.31
N THR A 89 4.68 10.61 -7.71
CA THR A 89 4.40 12.03 -7.94
C THR A 89 4.19 12.79 -6.63
N PHE A 90 3.67 12.13 -5.59
CA PHE A 90 3.44 12.78 -4.28
C PHE A 90 4.72 13.20 -3.57
N LEU A 91 5.76 12.37 -3.56
CA LEU A 91 7.02 12.69 -2.88
C LEU A 91 7.64 14.03 -3.34
N PRO A 92 7.88 14.24 -4.65
CA PRO A 92 8.41 15.52 -5.14
C PRO A 92 7.39 16.66 -4.98
N LEU A 93 6.09 16.39 -5.14
CA LEU A 93 5.06 17.41 -4.90
C LEU A 93 5.07 17.89 -3.45
N PHE A 94 5.04 16.99 -2.47
CA PHE A 94 5.07 17.32 -1.05
C PHE A 94 6.37 18.02 -0.65
N PHE A 95 7.49 17.65 -1.25
CA PHE A 95 8.73 18.38 -1.08
C PHE A 95 8.62 19.85 -1.53
N LEU A 96 8.12 20.10 -2.75
CA LEU A 96 7.92 21.46 -3.25
C LEU A 96 6.88 22.23 -2.43
N MET A 97 5.78 21.56 -2.04
CA MET A 97 4.76 22.14 -1.18
C MET A 97 5.35 22.55 0.18
N ASN A 98 6.27 21.76 0.75
CA ASN A 98 6.96 22.11 2.01
C ASN A 98 7.85 23.35 1.84
N VAL A 99 8.58 23.47 0.74
CA VAL A 99 9.40 24.66 0.45
C VAL A 99 8.52 25.91 0.32
N ILE A 100 7.40 25.81 -0.40
CA ILE A 100 6.44 26.92 -0.54
C ILE A 100 5.75 27.23 0.79
N SER A 101 5.40 26.21 1.56
CA SER A 101 4.79 26.34 2.90
C SER A 101 5.72 27.08 3.86
N ALA A 102 7.02 26.82 3.84
CA ALA A 102 8.01 27.57 4.61
C ALA A 102 8.03 29.07 4.24
N TYR A 103 7.85 29.40 2.96
CA TYR A 103 7.70 30.79 2.53
C TYR A 103 6.40 31.42 3.05
N GLY A 104 5.29 30.66 3.04
CA GLY A 104 4.02 31.09 3.64
C GLY A 104 4.13 31.34 5.14
N PHE A 105 4.84 30.46 5.86
CA PHE A 105 5.12 30.62 7.29
C PHE A 105 5.91 31.91 7.56
N LYS A 106 6.90 32.23 6.72
CA LYS A 106 7.62 33.51 6.80
C LYS A 106 6.70 34.71 6.59
N SER A 107 5.85 34.69 5.57
CA SER A 107 4.87 35.77 5.34
C SER A 107 3.95 35.99 6.54
N VAL A 108 3.59 34.91 7.24
CA VAL A 108 2.78 34.98 8.47
C VAL A 108 3.57 35.60 9.62
N LEU A 109 4.86 35.27 9.78
CA LEU A 109 5.72 35.86 10.81
C LEU A 109 5.87 37.38 10.69
N ASP A 110 5.83 37.91 9.47
CA ASP A 110 5.96 39.35 9.19
C ASP A 110 4.69 40.16 9.59
N LEU A 111 3.60 39.50 9.99
CA LEU A 111 2.39 40.14 10.50
C LEU A 111 2.57 40.63 11.96
N LYS A 112 1.81 41.65 12.37
CA LYS A 112 1.86 42.21 13.74
C LYS A 112 1.67 41.16 14.85
N PHE A 113 0.84 40.15 14.62
CA PHE A 113 0.60 39.02 15.53
C PHE A 113 1.27 37.71 15.05
N GLY A 114 2.15 37.81 14.05
CA GLY A 114 2.74 36.69 13.32
C GLY A 114 3.55 35.74 14.19
N LYS A 115 4.32 36.29 15.14
CA LYS A 115 5.14 35.50 16.08
C LYS A 115 4.30 34.60 16.99
N ALA A 116 3.21 35.13 17.53
CA ALA A 116 2.31 34.35 18.38
C ALA A 116 1.58 33.27 17.57
N LEU A 117 1.08 33.62 16.38
CA LEU A 117 0.39 32.68 15.50
C LEU A 117 1.31 31.55 15.02
N ALA A 118 2.56 31.88 14.68
CA ALA A 118 3.59 30.93 14.28
C ALA A 118 4.00 29.97 15.42
N LEU A 119 4.10 30.48 16.65
CA LEU A 119 4.39 29.66 17.82
C LEU A 119 3.24 28.70 18.11
N VAL A 120 1.99 29.20 18.08
CA VAL A 120 0.79 28.36 18.26
C VAL A 120 0.70 27.29 17.18
N SER A 121 0.90 27.63 15.90
CA SER A 121 0.85 26.64 14.83
C SER A 121 1.96 25.59 14.96
N CYS A 122 3.17 25.98 15.35
CA CYS A 122 4.27 25.04 15.60
C CYS A 122 3.94 24.08 16.76
N LEU A 123 3.40 24.59 17.86
CA LEU A 123 2.96 23.77 19.00
C LEU A 123 1.82 22.81 18.62
N VAL A 124 0.85 23.26 17.83
CA VAL A 124 -0.23 22.40 17.31
C VAL A 124 0.33 21.29 16.43
N MET A 125 1.24 21.60 15.50
CA MET A 125 1.87 20.59 14.65
C MET A 125 2.69 19.58 15.45
N LEU A 126 3.44 20.05 16.44
CA LEU A 126 4.21 19.20 17.34
C LEU A 126 3.27 18.28 18.14
N TYR A 127 2.20 18.83 18.72
CA TYR A 127 1.19 18.05 19.45
C TYR A 127 0.52 16.99 18.58
N LEU A 128 0.09 17.35 17.36
CA LEU A 128 -0.52 16.41 16.41
C LEU A 128 0.47 15.31 16.00
N SER A 129 1.73 15.66 15.76
CA SER A 129 2.77 14.69 15.38
C SER A 129 3.06 13.70 16.51
N ILE A 130 3.18 14.19 17.75
CA ILE A 130 3.36 13.36 18.93
C ILE A 130 2.12 12.48 19.17
N SER A 131 0.92 13.05 19.09
CA SER A 131 -0.34 12.32 19.29
C SER A 131 -0.52 11.21 18.25
N HIS A 132 -0.21 11.52 16.98
CA HIS A 132 -0.24 10.53 15.91
C HIS A 132 0.82 9.44 16.12
N HIS A 133 2.04 9.79 16.51
CA HIS A 133 3.07 8.80 16.80
C HIS A 133 2.71 7.91 18.00
N LEU A 134 2.14 8.48 19.07
CA LEU A 134 1.65 7.73 20.23
C LEU A 134 0.47 6.81 19.87
N ALA A 135 -0.42 7.25 18.99
CA ALA A 135 -1.48 6.40 18.46
C ALA A 135 -0.91 5.24 17.62
N LEU A 136 0.06 5.54 16.76
CA LEU A 136 0.73 4.54 15.92
C LEU A 136 1.56 3.53 16.72
N THR A 137 2.17 3.93 17.84
CA THR A 137 2.91 2.99 18.70
C THR A 137 1.98 2.04 19.46
N ARG A 138 0.72 2.44 19.69
CA ARG A 138 -0.31 1.55 20.26
C ARG A 138 -0.87 0.57 19.24
N THR A 139 -0.80 0.89 17.95
CA THR A 139 -1.10 -0.06 16.88
C THR A 139 0.14 -0.87 16.58
N HIS A 140 0.19 -2.15 16.95
CA HIS A 140 1.30 -3.04 16.59
C HIS A 140 1.58 -2.92 15.08
N LEU A 141 2.68 -2.26 14.73
CA LEU A 141 3.11 -2.02 13.36
C LEU A 141 3.29 -3.38 12.68
N TYR A 142 2.36 -3.71 11.78
CA TYR A 142 2.48 -4.66 10.66
C TYR A 142 3.34 -5.92 10.87
N HIS A 143 3.32 -6.55 12.05
CA HIS A 143 3.83 -7.91 12.23
C HIS A 143 2.80 -8.89 11.68
N LEU A 144 2.71 -8.92 10.36
CA LEU A 144 1.77 -9.77 9.64
C LEU A 144 2.16 -11.26 9.77
N ILE A 145 3.46 -11.51 9.94
CA ILE A 145 4.04 -12.78 10.35
C ILE A 145 4.50 -12.65 11.79
N THR A 146 3.86 -13.40 12.69
CA THR A 146 4.27 -13.52 14.09
C THR A 146 5.36 -14.58 14.26
N GLU A 147 6.01 -14.62 15.42
CA GLU A 147 6.97 -15.69 15.76
C GLU A 147 6.34 -17.08 15.62
N LYS A 148 5.09 -17.24 16.06
CA LYS A 148 4.32 -18.48 15.89
C LYS A 148 4.09 -18.84 14.42
N ASP A 149 3.82 -17.84 13.57
CA ASP A 149 3.69 -18.07 12.13
C ASP A 149 5.03 -18.56 11.54
N TYR A 150 6.15 -17.95 11.94
CA TYR A 150 7.48 -18.33 11.49
C TYR A 150 7.84 -19.78 11.88
N GLU A 151 7.65 -20.14 13.15
CA GLU A 151 7.87 -21.51 13.63
C GLU A 151 7.00 -22.55 12.91
N ASN A 152 5.74 -22.20 12.62
CA ASN A 152 4.83 -23.06 11.88
C ASN A 152 5.28 -23.21 10.42
N PHE A 153 5.77 -22.15 9.79
CA PHE A 153 6.28 -22.22 8.42
C PHE A 153 7.56 -23.06 8.33
N LEU A 154 8.46 -22.95 9.32
CA LEU A 154 9.62 -23.83 9.44
C LEU A 154 9.20 -25.29 9.65
N TRP A 155 8.21 -25.54 10.51
CA TRP A 155 7.69 -26.90 10.68
C TRP A 155 7.19 -27.47 9.36
N ILE A 156 6.41 -26.70 8.58
CA ILE A 156 5.93 -27.12 7.26
C ILE A 156 7.11 -27.42 6.31
N LYS A 157 8.16 -26.59 6.33
CA LYS A 157 9.38 -26.81 5.54
C LYS A 157 10.02 -28.17 5.80
N HIS A 158 10.04 -28.62 7.05
CA HIS A 158 10.73 -29.84 7.44
C HIS A 158 9.85 -31.10 7.39
N ASN A 159 8.51 -30.96 7.46
CA ASN A 159 7.59 -32.08 7.63
C ASN A 159 6.62 -32.31 6.45
N THR A 160 6.78 -31.59 5.34
CA THR A 160 5.92 -31.76 4.15
C THR A 160 6.76 -31.89 2.87
N PRO A 161 6.28 -32.52 1.79
CA PRO A 161 6.97 -32.55 0.49
C PRO A 161 6.99 -31.18 -0.19
N ARG A 162 7.99 -30.90 -1.04
CA ARG A 162 8.14 -29.59 -1.73
C ARG A 162 7.05 -29.30 -2.76
N ASP A 163 6.41 -30.33 -3.32
CA ASP A 163 5.43 -30.20 -4.41
C ASP A 163 4.02 -29.79 -3.94
N ILE A 164 3.79 -29.68 -2.62
CA ILE A 164 2.47 -29.32 -2.10
C ILE A 164 2.06 -27.87 -2.42
N ILE A 165 0.74 -27.66 -2.49
CA ILE A 165 0.13 -26.33 -2.59
C ILE A 165 -0.61 -26.07 -1.28
N ALA A 166 -0.24 -24.98 -0.61
CA ALA A 166 -0.85 -24.52 0.62
C ALA A 166 -1.86 -23.39 0.36
N ILE A 167 -2.90 -23.30 1.17
CA ILE A 167 -3.78 -22.13 1.26
C ILE A 167 -3.70 -21.52 2.65
N LEU A 168 -3.59 -20.19 2.69
CA LEU A 168 -3.47 -19.40 3.91
C LEU A 168 -3.91 -17.96 3.63
N ASN A 169 -3.98 -17.13 4.67
CA ASN A 169 -4.29 -15.72 4.53
C ASN A 169 -3.41 -15.07 3.42
N PRO A 170 -3.99 -14.44 2.37
CA PRO A 170 -3.24 -13.96 1.21
C PRO A 170 -2.17 -12.91 1.51
N TRP A 171 -2.31 -12.16 2.61
CA TRP A 171 -1.28 -11.23 3.06
C TRP A 171 -0.08 -11.98 3.65
N LYS A 172 -0.31 -13.07 4.41
CA LYS A 172 0.75 -13.91 4.99
C LYS A 172 1.44 -14.78 3.94
N ALA A 173 0.69 -15.16 2.90
CA ALA A 173 1.16 -15.99 1.80
C ALA A 173 2.34 -15.40 1.03
N LYS A 174 2.62 -14.09 1.14
CA LYS A 174 3.78 -13.45 0.50
C LYS A 174 5.12 -13.92 1.10
N ALA A 175 5.20 -14.10 2.42
CA ALA A 175 6.42 -14.57 3.09
C ALA A 175 6.54 -16.09 3.08
N PHE A 176 5.42 -16.81 2.94
CA PHE A 176 5.36 -18.25 3.11
C PHE A 176 6.26 -19.04 2.14
N PRO A 177 6.27 -18.81 0.80
CA PRO A 177 7.17 -19.52 -0.09
C PRO A 177 8.65 -19.35 0.24
N ALA A 178 9.05 -18.18 0.76
CA ALA A 178 10.44 -17.91 1.14
C ALA A 178 10.86 -18.65 2.41
N ILE A 179 9.92 -18.87 3.36
CA ILE A 179 10.21 -19.53 4.64
C ILE A 179 9.94 -21.04 4.54
N ALA A 180 8.74 -21.41 4.14
CA ALA A 180 8.27 -22.80 4.08
C ALA A 180 8.76 -23.56 2.83
N GLU A 181 9.27 -22.87 1.80
CA GLU A 181 9.65 -23.47 0.50
C GLU A 181 8.51 -24.29 -0.14
N ARG A 182 7.26 -23.83 -0.03
CA ARG A 182 6.07 -24.48 -0.61
C ARG A 182 5.30 -23.50 -1.50
N ARG A 183 4.55 -24.05 -2.46
CA ARG A 183 3.67 -23.26 -3.31
C ARG A 183 2.44 -22.82 -2.54
N VAL A 184 1.88 -21.67 -2.93
CA VAL A 184 0.67 -21.10 -2.34
C VAL A 184 -0.40 -20.91 -3.40
N TYR A 185 -1.65 -21.13 -3.02
CA TYR A 185 -2.79 -20.97 -3.91
C TYR A 185 -3.02 -19.50 -4.32
N SER A 186 -2.93 -18.59 -3.36
CA SER A 186 -3.19 -17.16 -3.57
C SER A 186 -2.21 -16.30 -2.78
N VAL A 187 -1.80 -15.17 -3.37
CA VAL A 187 -1.02 -14.12 -2.71
C VAL A 187 -1.65 -12.78 -3.06
N MET A 188 -1.67 -11.85 -2.11
CA MET A 188 -2.10 -10.48 -2.40
C MET A 188 -1.19 -9.85 -3.49
N PRO A 189 -1.72 -9.52 -4.68
CA PRO A 189 -0.89 -9.08 -5.80
C PRO A 189 -0.33 -7.68 -5.55
N PHE A 190 0.85 -7.41 -6.13
CA PHE A 190 1.37 -6.04 -6.24
C PHE A 190 0.72 -5.37 -7.46
N GLY A 191 -0.38 -4.67 -7.24
CA GLY A 191 -1.10 -3.94 -8.29
C GLY A 191 -2.24 -4.71 -8.95
N PRO A 192 -2.81 -4.17 -10.05
CA PRO A 192 -3.98 -4.73 -10.70
C PRO A 192 -3.65 -6.08 -11.37
N ASN A 193 -4.15 -7.16 -10.80
CA ASN A 193 -4.14 -8.47 -11.42
C ASN A 193 -5.47 -9.16 -11.09
N GLU A 194 -6.41 -9.13 -12.04
CA GLU A 194 -7.77 -9.62 -11.85
C GLU A 194 -7.81 -11.10 -11.49
N GLU A 195 -6.95 -11.92 -12.10
CA GLU A 195 -6.89 -13.36 -11.81
C GLU A 195 -6.38 -13.61 -10.39
N ALA A 196 -5.32 -12.91 -9.97
CA ALA A 196 -4.80 -13.02 -8.61
C ALA A 196 -5.81 -12.51 -7.58
N LEU A 197 -6.49 -11.38 -7.85
CA LEU A 197 -7.56 -10.85 -7.00
C LEU A 197 -8.74 -11.81 -6.90
N ARG A 198 -9.09 -12.52 -7.98
CA ARG A 198 -10.11 -13.57 -7.94
C ARG A 198 -9.71 -14.71 -6.99
N LYS A 199 -8.46 -15.18 -7.04
CA LYS A 199 -7.94 -16.22 -6.13
C LYS A 199 -7.93 -15.74 -4.67
N VAL A 200 -7.63 -14.46 -4.43
CA VAL A 200 -7.72 -13.83 -3.10
C VAL A 200 -9.15 -13.88 -2.58
N LYS A 201 -10.14 -13.45 -3.37
CA LYS A 201 -11.56 -13.50 -2.98
C LYS A 201 -12.03 -14.92 -2.64
N LEU A 202 -11.72 -15.90 -3.50
CA LEU A 202 -12.05 -17.31 -3.26
C LEU A 202 -11.43 -17.84 -1.95
N THR A 203 -10.21 -17.39 -1.65
CA THR A 203 -9.51 -17.75 -0.40
C THR A 203 -10.18 -17.14 0.82
N GLU A 204 -10.57 -15.87 0.74
CA GLU A 204 -11.32 -15.20 1.81
C GLU A 204 -12.69 -15.85 2.04
N GLU A 205 -13.42 -16.16 0.98
CA GLU A 205 -14.70 -16.90 1.05
C GLU A 205 -14.51 -18.28 1.70
N PHE A 206 -13.47 -19.03 1.31
CA PHE A 206 -13.15 -20.34 1.91
C PHE A 206 -12.93 -20.24 3.43
N PHE A 207 -12.16 -19.25 3.89
CA PHE A 207 -11.93 -19.04 5.32
C PHE A 207 -13.17 -18.50 6.06
N ASN A 208 -13.93 -17.60 5.44
CA ASN A 208 -15.16 -17.03 6.02
C ASN A 208 -16.25 -18.10 6.22
N MET A 209 -16.30 -19.11 5.36
CA MET A 209 -17.17 -20.28 5.52
C MET A 209 -16.63 -21.32 6.51
N GLY A 210 -15.55 -21.01 7.24
CA GLY A 210 -14.96 -21.91 8.24
C GLY A 210 -14.26 -23.12 7.65
N CYS A 211 -13.65 -22.99 6.46
CA CYS A 211 -12.92 -24.05 5.74
C CYS A 211 -13.74 -25.23 5.21
N LYS A 212 -15.07 -25.16 5.18
CA LYS A 212 -15.95 -26.33 4.91
C LYS A 212 -15.87 -26.91 3.50
N ASN A 213 -15.42 -26.14 2.52
CA ASN A 213 -15.50 -26.56 1.11
C ASN A 213 -14.32 -27.46 0.71
N THR A 214 -14.41 -28.77 0.99
CA THR A 214 -13.39 -29.75 0.61
C THR A 214 -13.25 -29.91 -0.90
N LYS A 215 -14.36 -29.76 -1.66
CA LYS A 215 -14.35 -29.86 -3.12
C LYS A 215 -13.43 -28.79 -3.73
N PHE A 216 -13.50 -27.56 -3.22
CA PHE A 216 -12.60 -26.47 -3.60
C PHE A 216 -11.12 -26.84 -3.39
N LEU A 217 -10.78 -27.47 -2.25
CA LEU A 217 -9.39 -27.90 -1.99
C LEU A 217 -8.92 -28.93 -3.03
N LYS A 218 -9.75 -29.94 -3.31
CA LYS A 218 -9.44 -31.02 -4.27
C LYS A 218 -9.30 -30.49 -5.70
N GLU A 219 -10.25 -29.69 -6.17
CA GLU A 219 -10.25 -29.13 -7.53
C GLU A 219 -9.04 -28.20 -7.80
N ASN A 220 -8.52 -27.56 -6.76
CA ASN A 220 -7.37 -26.65 -6.86
C ASN A 220 -6.04 -27.30 -6.43
N ASN A 221 -6.00 -28.63 -6.24
CA ASN A 221 -4.81 -29.39 -5.80
C ASN A 221 -4.19 -28.88 -4.50
N ILE A 222 -5.01 -28.34 -3.58
CA ILE A 222 -4.57 -27.83 -2.29
C ILE A 222 -4.55 -28.98 -1.29
N SER A 223 -3.39 -29.23 -0.69
CA SER A 223 -3.19 -30.33 0.27
C SER A 223 -2.95 -29.86 1.71
N LEU A 224 -2.62 -28.59 1.90
CA LEU A 224 -2.34 -27.99 3.21
C LEU A 224 -3.14 -26.69 3.40
N VAL A 225 -3.80 -26.56 4.55
CA VAL A 225 -4.48 -25.34 4.98
C VAL A 225 -3.76 -24.80 6.22
N TYR A 226 -3.32 -23.55 6.17
CA TYR A 226 -2.72 -22.87 7.32
C TYR A 226 -3.61 -21.71 7.80
N THR A 227 -4.10 -21.81 9.04
CA THR A 227 -4.87 -20.76 9.70
C THR A 227 -4.81 -20.91 11.22
N LEU A 228 -4.59 -19.83 11.95
CA LEU A 228 -4.70 -19.81 13.42
C LEU A 228 -6.16 -19.64 13.90
N GLY A 229 -7.09 -19.36 12.97
CA GLY A 229 -8.52 -19.31 13.24
C GLY A 229 -9.15 -20.71 13.31
N LYS A 230 -10.44 -20.76 13.64
CA LYS A 230 -11.19 -22.02 13.67
C LYS A 230 -11.44 -22.51 12.24
N CYS A 231 -11.17 -23.79 12.01
CA CYS A 231 -11.36 -24.47 10.74
C CYS A 231 -12.22 -25.72 11.01
N HIS A 232 -13.48 -25.72 10.57
CA HIS A 232 -14.44 -26.78 10.87
C HIS A 232 -14.68 -27.62 9.62
N ASN A 233 -13.79 -28.56 9.36
CA ASN A 233 -13.88 -29.47 8.22
C ASN A 233 -13.41 -30.87 8.63
N GLU A 234 -14.27 -31.86 8.48
CA GLU A 234 -13.99 -33.26 8.83
C GLU A 234 -12.97 -33.92 7.89
N ASP A 235 -12.79 -33.39 6.68
CA ASP A 235 -11.78 -33.85 5.72
C ASP A 235 -10.39 -33.27 5.99
N LEU A 236 -10.27 -32.37 6.96
CA LEU A 236 -9.00 -31.77 7.38
C LEU A 236 -8.57 -32.33 8.73
N ILE A 237 -7.30 -32.72 8.84
CA ILE A 237 -6.71 -33.16 10.11
C ILE A 237 -5.70 -32.11 10.56
N GLU A 238 -5.88 -31.61 11.78
CA GLU A 238 -4.91 -30.72 12.42
C GLU A 238 -3.73 -31.55 12.92
N VAL A 239 -2.57 -31.41 12.27
CA VAL A 239 -1.33 -32.13 12.63
C VAL A 239 -0.46 -31.34 13.60
N LYS A 240 -0.63 -30.03 13.60
CA LYS A 240 -0.04 -29.07 14.53
C LYS A 240 -0.96 -27.86 14.57
N ARG A 241 -0.97 -27.12 15.69
CA ARG A 241 -1.84 -25.95 15.87
C ARG A 241 -1.85 -25.02 14.65
N GLY A 242 -2.98 -24.95 13.99
CA GLY A 242 -3.24 -24.12 12.81
C GLY A 242 -2.71 -24.66 11.48
N ILE A 243 -2.19 -25.90 11.45
CA ILE A 243 -1.70 -26.60 10.26
C ILE A 243 -2.60 -27.80 10.04
N TYR A 244 -3.38 -27.75 8.97
CA TYR A 244 -4.35 -28.77 8.62
C TYR A 244 -3.98 -29.43 7.30
N ILE A 245 -4.14 -30.75 7.23
CA ILE A 245 -3.81 -31.56 6.05
C ILE A 245 -5.08 -32.24 5.54
N LEU A 246 -5.26 -32.21 4.23
CA LEU A 246 -6.40 -32.82 3.56
C LEU A 246 -6.28 -34.35 3.55
N LYS A 247 -7.27 -35.04 4.13
CA LYS A 247 -7.41 -36.51 4.10
C LYS A 247 -7.44 -37.01 2.66
N GLY A 248 -6.70 -38.10 2.40
CA GLY A 248 -6.62 -38.72 1.08
C GLY A 248 -5.82 -37.92 0.03
N SER A 249 -5.18 -36.82 0.42
CA SER A 249 -4.20 -36.15 -0.44
C SER A 249 -2.89 -36.94 -0.50
N LYS A 250 -2.04 -36.67 -1.51
CA LYS A 250 -0.69 -37.26 -1.60
C LYS A 250 0.16 -36.98 -0.34
N LEU A 251 -0.07 -35.85 0.31
CA LEU A 251 0.57 -35.47 1.58
C LEU A 251 0.08 -36.33 2.76
N TRP A 252 -1.20 -36.73 2.78
CA TRP A 252 -1.77 -37.60 3.81
C TRP A 252 -1.14 -39.00 3.83
N GLN A 253 -0.77 -39.53 2.66
CA GLN A 253 -0.18 -40.87 2.55
C GLN A 253 1.27 -40.96 3.08
N LEU A 254 1.90 -39.82 3.38
CA LEU A 254 3.30 -39.71 3.80
C LEU A 254 3.45 -39.42 5.31
N LEU A 255 2.32 -39.28 6.02
CA LEU A 255 2.22 -39.03 7.45
C LEU A 255 1.61 -40.24 8.14
#